data_AF-A0A8T5RLW0-F1
#
_entry.id   AF-A0A8T5RLW0-F1
#
_cell.length_a   1.000
_cell.length_b   1.000
_cell.length_c   1.000
_cell.angle_alpha   90.00
_cell.angle_beta   90.00
_cell.angle_gamma   90.00
#
_symmetry.space_group_name_H-M   'P 1'
#
loop_
_entity.id
_entity.type
_entity.pdbx_description
1 polymer ?
#
loop_
_entity_poly.entity_id
_entity_poly.type
_entity_poly.pdbx_seq_one_letter_code
_entity_poly.pdbx_strand_id
1 'polypeptide(L)'
;EDILTLKSESPPEKNIPLLIPVMKKGKLIYDLPNLDEIQRFCLENIETLPNKFKKLDNIKVTEVKISESIRNLLNSLIKKFKNEKV
;
A
#
# COMPACT_ATOMS: atom_id res chain seq x y z
N GLU A 1 -9.58 4.02 0.03
CA GLU A 1 -9.38 2.78 -0.72
C GLU A 1 -7.93 2.75 -1.11
N ASP A 2 -7.29 1.59 -1.03
CA ASP A 2 -5.86 1.49 -1.25
C ASP A 2 -5.58 1.24 -2.73
N ILE A 3 -4.47 1.78 -3.22
CA ILE A 3 -4.01 1.63 -4.59
C ILE A 3 -2.54 1.24 -4.62
N LEU A 4 -2.21 0.24 -5.43
CA LEU A 4 -0.84 -0.10 -5.79
C LEU A 4 -0.42 0.71 -7.00
N THR A 5 0.73 1.37 -6.90
CA THR A 5 1.35 2.17 -7.97
C THR A 5 2.80 1.75 -8.17
N LEU A 6 3.38 2.05 -9.33
CA LEU A 6 4.82 1.95 -9.54
C LEU A 6 5.52 3.03 -8.72
N LYS A 7 6.75 2.74 -8.28
CA LYS A 7 7.60 3.71 -7.56
C LYS A 7 7.86 5.00 -8.36
N SER A 8 7.82 4.92 -9.69
CA SER A 8 8.01 6.05 -10.58
C SER A 8 6.78 6.94 -10.74
N GLU A 9 5.61 6.49 -10.28
CA GLU A 9 4.38 7.29 -10.32
C GLU A 9 4.31 8.22 -9.10
N SER A 10 3.88 9.46 -9.32
CA SER A 10 3.51 10.34 -8.22
C SER A 10 2.18 9.83 -7.62
N PRO A 11 2.08 9.65 -6.29
CA PRO A 11 0.81 9.32 -5.68
C PRO A 11 -0.19 10.47 -5.93
N PRO A 12 -1.48 10.18 -6.13
CA PRO A 12 -2.47 11.26 -6.28
C PRO A 12 -2.53 12.09 -4.99
N GLU A 13 -2.75 13.41 -5.09
CA GLU A 13 -2.59 14.41 -4.01
C GLU A 13 -3.27 14.07 -2.67
N LYS A 14 -4.31 13.24 -2.67
CA LYS A 14 -5.07 12.85 -1.47
C LYS A 14 -4.68 11.49 -0.88
N ASN A 15 -3.63 10.84 -1.39
CA ASN A 15 -3.19 9.52 -0.92
C ASN A 15 -1.95 9.61 -0.04
N ILE A 16 -1.91 8.78 0.99
CA ILE A 16 -0.80 8.67 1.92
C ILE A 16 0.02 7.43 1.53
N PRO A 17 1.35 7.53 1.35
CA PRO A 17 2.18 6.37 1.11
C PRO A 17 2.26 5.50 2.36
N LEU A 18 1.95 4.21 2.23
CA LEU A 18 1.97 3.26 3.35
C LEU A 18 3.37 2.67 3.60
N LEU A 19 4.20 2.55 2.57
CA LEU A 19 5.56 2.01 2.69
C LEU A 19 6.55 3.14 2.94
N ILE A 20 7.01 3.26 4.17
CA ILE A 20 7.96 4.28 4.63
C ILE A 20 9.35 3.62 4.76
N PRO A 21 10.43 4.24 4.24
CA PRO A 21 11.77 3.66 4.30
C PRO A 21 12.34 3.72 5.72
N VAL A 22 12.51 2.55 6.35
CA VAL A 22 13.10 2.44 7.71
C VAL A 22 14.62 2.29 7.66
N MET A 23 15.14 1.61 6.64
CA MET A 23 16.56 1.30 6.51
C MET A 23 17.06 1.60 5.09
N LYS A 24 18.29 2.11 4.97
CA LYS A 24 18.94 2.38 3.68
C LYS A 24 20.42 2.05 3.75
N LYS A 25 20.87 1.14 2.87
CA LYS A 25 22.26 0.67 2.81
C LYS A 25 22.79 0.19 4.17
N GLY A 26 21.98 -0.60 4.89
CA GLY A 26 22.32 -1.14 6.20
C GLY A 26 22.28 -0.14 7.36
N LYS A 27 21.85 1.11 7.14
CA LYS A 27 21.69 2.13 8.19
C LYS A 27 20.22 2.35 8.49
N LEU A 28 19.86 2.42 9.77
CA LEU A 28 18.55 2.90 10.23
C LEU A 28 18.43 4.39 9.90
N ILE A 29 17.37 4.77 9.19
CA ILE A 29 17.10 6.15 8.75
C ILE A 29 15.74 6.67 9.20
N TYR A 30 15.06 5.92 10.06
CA TYR A 30 13.76 6.22 10.60
C TYR A 30 13.85 6.21 12.12
N ASP A 31 13.30 7.25 12.74
CA ASP A 31 13.25 7.36 14.18
C ASP A 31 12.20 6.38 14.71
N LEU A 32 12.66 5.39 15.47
CA LEU A 32 11.78 4.36 16.01
C LEU A 32 10.85 4.98 17.05
N PRO A 33 9.52 4.88 16.86
CA PRO A 33 8.57 5.41 17.83
C PRO A 33 8.63 4.60 19.12
N ASN A 34 8.29 5.26 20.23
CA ASN A 34 8.04 4.58 21.50
C ASN A 34 6.66 3.91 21.51
N LEU A 35 6.38 3.16 22.57
CA LEU A 35 5.14 2.38 22.68
C LEU A 35 3.88 3.27 22.72
N ASP A 36 3.94 4.42 23.38
CA ASP A 36 2.81 5.35 23.49
C ASP A 36 2.48 6.01 22.16
N GLU A 37 3.51 6.32 21.36
CA GLU A 37 3.38 6.81 19.99
C GLU A 37 2.73 5.77 19.07
N ILE A 38 3.15 4.51 19.18
CA ILE A 38 2.55 3.40 18.42
C ILE A 38 1.08 3.22 18.82
N GLN A 39 0.77 3.20 20.13
CA GLN A 39 -0.59 3.04 20.61
C GLN A 39 -1.49 4.17 20.11
N ARG A 40 -1.05 5.42 20.23
CA ARG A 40 -1.80 6.60 19.77
C ARG A 40 -2.06 6.54 18.26
N PHE A 41 -1.04 6.22 17.46
CA PHE A 41 -1.18 6.07 16.02
C PHE A 41 -2.19 4.97 15.63
N CYS A 42 -2.18 3.84 16.33
CA CYS A 42 -3.17 2.78 16.12
C CYS A 42 -4.60 3.24 16.45
N LEU A 43 -4.80 3.97 17.54
CA LEU A 43 -6.11 4.49 17.93
C LEU A 43 -6.64 5.50 16.91
N GLU A 44 -5.81 6.47 16.49
CA GLU A 44 -6.16 7.46 15.46
C GLU A 44 -6.55 6.79 14.13
N ASN A 45 -5.82 5.75 13.71
CA ASN A 45 -6.16 4.99 12.50
C ASN A 45 -7.50 4.24 12.64
N ILE A 46 -7.79 3.67 13.81
CA ILE A 46 -9.08 3.01 14.06
C ILE A 46 -10.21 4.03 14.09
N GLU A 47 -10.00 5.22 14.65
CA GLU A 47 -10.99 6.29 14.68
C GLU A 47 -11.38 6.75 13.28
N THR A 48 -10.38 6.98 12.42
CA THR A 48 -10.55 7.43 11.02
C THR A 48 -11.10 6.36 10.08
N LEU A 49 -11.05 5.07 10.47
CA LEU A 49 -11.57 3.98 9.66
C LEU A 49 -13.11 4.09 9.49
N PRO A 50 -13.66 3.92 8.28
CA PRO A 50 -15.12 3.90 8.10
C PRO A 50 -15.82 2.78 8.88
N ASN A 51 -16.99 3.06 9.49
CA ASN A 51 -17.73 2.12 10.33
C ASN A 51 -18.01 0.76 9.67
N LYS A 52 -18.17 0.71 8.35
CA LYS A 52 -18.36 -0.55 7.60
C LYS A 52 -17.19 -1.54 7.74
N PHE A 53 -15.99 -1.04 8.03
CA PHE A 53 -14.78 -1.85 8.22
C PHE A 53 -14.45 -2.09 9.70
N LYS A 54 -15.16 -1.46 10.64
CA LYS A 54 -15.02 -1.71 12.09
C LYS A 54 -15.86 -2.89 12.59
N LYS A 55 -16.78 -3.38 11.77
CA LYS A 55 -17.64 -4.52 12.12
C LYS A 55 -16.82 -5.80 12.21
N LEU A 56 -17.01 -6.55 13.30
CA LEU A 56 -16.35 -7.84 13.53
C LEU A 56 -17.06 -8.98 12.79
N ASP A 57 -18.31 -8.76 12.42
CA ASP A 57 -19.18 -9.67 11.69
C ASP A 57 -19.34 -9.24 10.22
N ASN A 58 -19.51 -10.24 9.33
CA ASN A 58 -19.79 -10.02 7.91
C ASN A 58 -18.78 -9.12 7.17
N ILE A 59 -17.48 -9.43 7.32
CA ILE A 59 -16.37 -8.68 6.71
C ILE A 59 -16.45 -8.80 5.18
N LYS A 60 -16.78 -7.71 4.51
CA LYS A 60 -16.62 -7.60 3.05
C LYS A 60 -15.18 -7.20 2.76
N VAL A 61 -14.45 -8.08 2.09
CA VAL A 61 -13.08 -7.82 1.63
C VAL A 61 -13.09 -6.58 0.73
N THR A 62 -12.26 -5.59 1.06
CA THR A 62 -12.02 -4.44 0.19
C THR A 62 -11.02 -4.80 -0.87
N GLU A 63 -11.38 -4.60 -2.13
CA GLU A 63 -10.44 -4.75 -3.24
C GLU A 63 -9.40 -3.63 -3.22
N VAL A 64 -8.13 -4.02 -3.31
CA VAL A 64 -7.03 -3.09 -3.56
C VAL A 64 -7.02 -2.75 -5.05
N LYS A 65 -6.99 -1.45 -5.37
CA LYS A 65 -6.90 -0.98 -6.76
C LYS A 65 -5.47 -1.12 -7.28
N ILE A 66 -5.34 -1.29 -8.59
CA ILE A 66 -4.05 -1.35 -9.29
C ILE A 66 -4.02 -0.20 -10.30
N SER A 67 -2.94 0.60 -10.29
CA SER A 67 -2.77 1.70 -11.24
C SER A 67 -2.72 1.20 -12.69
N GLU A 68 -3.03 2.10 -13.62
CA GLU A 68 -2.95 1.80 -15.04
C GLU A 68 -1.54 1.42 -15.48
N SER A 69 -0.51 2.07 -14.93
CA SER A 69 0.88 1.77 -15.30
C SER A 69 1.32 0.38 -14.81
N ILE A 70 0.89 -0.07 -13.63
CA ILE A 70 1.12 -1.46 -13.20
C ILE A 70 0.40 -2.43 -14.14
N ARG A 71 -0.87 -2.16 -14.50
CA ARG A 71 -1.62 -3.02 -15.44
C ARG A 71 -0.92 -3.14 -16.79
N ASN A 72 -0.43 -2.02 -17.33
CA ASN A 72 0.31 -1.99 -18.58
C ASN A 72 1.63 -2.78 -18.48
N LEU A 73 2.36 -2.63 -17.37
CA LEU A 73 3.56 -3.41 -17.10
C LEU A 73 3.25 -4.92 -17.06
N LEU A 74 2.25 -5.33 -16.29
CA LEU A 74 1.80 -6.74 -16.21
C LEU A 74 1.47 -7.30 -17.59
N ASN A 75 0.66 -6.58 -18.37
CA ASN A 75 0.28 -7.00 -19.72
C ASN A 75 1.50 -7.14 -20.64
N SER A 76 2.45 -6.21 -20.58
CA SER A 76 3.68 -6.27 -21.37
C SER A 76 4.54 -7.49 -21.01
N LEU A 77 4.68 -7.80 -19.72
CA LEU A 77 5.45 -8.93 -19.22
C LEU A 77 4.79 -10.25 -19.62
N ILE A 78 3.47 -10.36 -19.45
CA ILE A 78 2.70 -11.53 -19.87
C ILE A 78 2.88 -11.77 -21.37
N LYS A 79 2.77 -10.73 -22.20
CA LYS A 79 2.96 -10.85 -23.65
C LYS A 79 4.38 -11.30 -24.01
N LYS A 80 5.40 -10.73 -23.34
CA LYS A 80 6.80 -11.10 -23.55
C LYS A 80 7.04 -12.59 -23.28
N PHE A 81 6.60 -13.09 -22.12
CA PHE A 81 6.89 -14.46 -21.70
C PHE A 81 5.91 -15.52 -22.23
N LYS A 82 4.74 -15.13 -22.76
CA LYS A 82 3.88 -16.06 -23.52
C LYS A 82 4.50 -16.45 -24.86
N ASN A 83 5.28 -15.56 -25.47
CA ASN A 83 5.90 -15.78 -26.77
C ASN A 83 7.26 -16.51 -26.69
N GLU A 84 7.86 -16.61 -25.50
CA GLU A 84 9.11 -17.34 -25.25
C GLU A 84 8.89 -18.85 -24.98
N LYS A 85 7.63 -19.31 -24.90
CA LYS A 85 7.25 -20.73 -24.75
C LYS A 85 6.85 -21.41 -26.08
N VAL A 86 7.27 -20.87 -27.23
CA VAL A 86 7.11 -21.50 -28.55
C VAL A 86 8.47 -21.99 -29.04
#